data_AF-A0A2E6LVX9-F1
#
_entry.id   AF-A0A2E6LVX9-F1
#
_cell.length_a   1.000
_cell.length_b   1.000
_cell.length_c   1.000
_cell.angle_alpha   90.00
_cell.angle_beta   90.00
_cell.angle_gamma   90.00
#
_symmetry.space_group_name_H-M   'P 1'
#
loop_
_entity.id
_entity.type
_entity.pdbx_description
1 polymer ?
#
loop_
_entity_poly.entity_id
_entity_poly.type
_entity_poly.pdbx_seq_one_letter_code
_entity_poly.pdbx_strand_id
1 'polypeptide(L)'
;MSDNKQEQKIMVGCEEWCAFPGLGIPAIAARVDSGARTSSIHAFNIQPFTRKGQPWVSFEVHPLQNNRRLVVRCEAPVADCRKVKSSSGVAEKRYVIQTVLRLWEHEFVVELTLANRDSMGYRMLLGREAMVGRIMVDPELSFNLGNVTEDVLEHHYKDARRSVDGLRIALLAEHEKYYTNRRLLEACEERGHFPTIVNLTSCYVTLDKSRSEIYERDKGVIPSYDAMIPRFSIENTLFGTGVLRQYLLKGGVAFNNPASVLNSRDKLSLLQKLMSNDIPICNFGFAYSTQDLEAMVGFIGAEPYQMQLNKHFRVKPSMRVKSSDQTQMLMQALHSSSDSVQVLSHDEGALDGNVVKALVVGGRVVCALQQDKPKDPALVHDVSGHEIYHLSKEDKKLILKVAKLTGLQFLCVELVKVPQGEHELVVSDVIASPSIELFEKVTGKDIATQVVIEIEKCCDWQQQNTSATVVS
;
A
#
# COMPACT_ATOMS: atom_id res chain seq x y z
N MET A 1 -16.72 15.92 61.84
CA MET A 1 -16.66 16.62 60.55
C MET A 1 -15.27 16.40 59.99
N SER A 2 -15.13 15.43 59.09
CA SER A 2 -13.89 15.12 58.41
C SER A 2 -13.97 15.77 57.02
N ASP A 3 -13.15 16.81 56.81
CA ASP A 3 -13.02 17.52 55.55
C ASP A 3 -12.52 16.57 54.46
N ASN A 4 -13.43 16.08 53.63
CA ASN A 4 -13.11 15.30 52.44
C ASN A 4 -12.91 16.28 51.27
N LYS A 5 -11.72 16.89 51.16
CA LYS A 5 -11.29 17.55 49.92
C LYS A 5 -11.23 16.46 48.85
N GLN A 6 -12.27 16.34 48.03
CA GLN A 6 -12.19 15.60 46.77
C GLN A 6 -11.08 16.25 45.94
N GLU A 7 -9.94 15.57 45.80
CA GLU A 7 -8.92 15.96 44.83
C GLU A 7 -9.58 16.09 43.46
N GLN A 8 -9.48 17.28 42.88
CA GLN A 8 -10.12 17.62 41.61
C GLN A 8 -9.45 16.79 40.51
N LYS A 9 -10.19 15.86 39.91
CA LYS A 9 -9.67 15.00 38.85
C LYS A 9 -9.40 15.80 37.58
N ILE A 10 -8.36 15.43 36.85
CA ILE A 10 -7.98 16.03 35.57
C ILE A 10 -8.98 15.57 34.52
N MET A 11 -9.61 16.51 33.82
CA MET A 11 -10.50 16.20 32.70
C MET A 11 -9.69 16.04 31.41
N VAL A 12 -9.80 14.87 30.77
CA VAL A 12 -9.12 14.54 29.52
C VAL A 12 -10.12 14.12 28.45
N GLY A 13 -9.76 14.30 27.19
CA GLY A 13 -10.49 13.74 26.06
C GLY A 13 -10.25 12.23 25.87
N CYS A 14 -10.83 11.68 24.81
CA CYS A 14 -10.54 10.32 24.36
C CYS A 14 -9.08 10.14 23.85
N GLU A 15 -8.39 11.25 23.58
CA GLU A 15 -7.01 11.33 23.12
C GLU A 15 -6.31 12.50 23.80
N GLU A 16 -5.04 12.30 24.20
CA GLU A 16 -4.24 13.35 24.82
C GLU A 16 -2.77 13.24 24.43
N TRP A 17 -2.08 14.38 24.41
CA TRP A 17 -0.63 14.42 24.35
C TRP A 17 -0.04 14.19 25.74
N CYS A 18 0.96 13.31 25.81
CA CYS A 18 1.70 13.09 27.05
C CYS A 18 3.21 13.02 26.82
N ALA A 19 3.97 13.15 27.91
CA ALA A 19 5.42 13.08 27.90
C ALA A 19 5.92 12.06 28.92
N PHE A 20 7.08 11.48 28.63
CA PHE A 20 7.84 10.63 29.54
C PHE A 20 9.26 11.19 29.68
N PRO A 21 9.46 12.17 30.59
CA PRO A 21 10.76 12.83 30.77
C PRO A 21 11.89 11.82 31.06
N GLY A 22 11.61 10.79 31.87
CA GLY A 22 12.58 9.74 32.21
C GLY A 22 12.98 8.85 31.03
N LEU A 23 12.21 8.85 29.94
CA LEU A 23 12.50 8.11 28.72
C LEU A 23 12.99 9.00 27.58
N GLY A 24 13.13 10.33 27.80
CA GLY A 24 13.48 11.27 26.74
C GLY A 24 12.39 11.41 25.66
N ILE A 25 11.13 11.15 26.00
CA ILE A 25 9.98 11.29 25.09
C ILE A 25 9.21 12.56 25.48
N PRO A 26 9.45 13.71 24.83
CA PRO A 26 8.79 14.97 25.16
C PRO A 26 7.32 15.04 24.72
N ALA A 27 6.89 14.29 23.70
CA ALA A 27 5.51 14.31 23.22
C ALA A 27 5.12 13.02 22.48
N ILE A 28 4.10 12.31 22.97
CA ILE A 28 3.50 11.15 22.33
C ILE A 28 1.99 11.20 22.48
N ALA A 29 1.27 11.00 21.36
CA ALA A 29 -0.19 10.97 21.37
C ALA A 29 -0.68 9.64 21.95
N ALA A 30 -1.46 9.73 23.03
CA ALA A 30 -2.03 8.59 23.74
C ALA A 30 -3.54 8.52 23.55
N ARG A 31 -4.04 7.33 23.23
CA ARG A 31 -5.47 7.06 23.34
C ARG A 31 -5.81 6.73 24.79
N VAL A 32 -6.81 7.42 25.33
CA VAL A 32 -7.32 7.18 26.67
C VAL A 32 -8.28 6.00 26.61
N ASP A 33 -7.84 4.84 27.12
CA ASP A 33 -8.51 3.57 26.95
C ASP A 33 -8.88 2.99 28.32
N SER A 34 -10.12 3.27 28.74
CA SER A 34 -10.67 2.70 29.98
C SER A 34 -10.94 1.19 29.87
N GLY A 35 -10.83 0.57 28.69
CA GLY A 35 -10.87 -0.88 28.50
C GLY A 35 -9.54 -1.57 28.84
N ALA A 36 -8.41 -0.87 28.65
CA ALA A 36 -7.09 -1.38 28.99
C ALA A 36 -6.82 -1.31 30.51
N ARG A 37 -6.37 -2.41 31.12
CA ARG A 37 -5.99 -2.42 32.55
C ARG A 37 -4.73 -1.60 32.79
N THR A 38 -3.64 -1.97 32.11
CA THR A 38 -2.33 -1.34 32.23
C THR A 38 -2.03 -0.58 30.94
N SER A 39 -1.39 0.58 31.08
CA SER A 39 -0.95 1.39 29.96
C SER A 39 0.09 0.66 29.10
N SER A 40 0.18 0.99 27.81
CA SER A 40 1.14 0.38 26.90
C SER A 40 1.76 1.40 25.96
N ILE A 41 3.07 1.33 25.79
CA ILE A 41 3.81 2.16 24.83
C ILE A 41 4.35 1.29 23.69
N HIS A 42 4.35 1.84 22.49
CA HIS A 42 5.00 1.26 21.34
C HIS A 42 6.48 1.13 21.63
N ALA A 43 7.00 -0.09 21.53
CA ALA A 43 8.41 -0.39 21.71
C ALA A 43 8.83 -1.48 20.73
N PHE A 44 10.00 -1.30 20.14
CA PHE A 44 10.68 -2.27 19.29
C PHE A 44 12.16 -2.39 19.72
N ASN A 45 12.87 -3.35 19.14
CA ASN A 45 14.25 -3.67 19.52
C ASN A 45 14.42 -3.83 21.06
N ILE A 46 13.49 -4.53 21.70
CA ILE A 46 13.46 -4.68 23.15
C ILE A 46 14.52 -5.71 23.57
N GLN A 47 15.56 -5.25 24.27
CA GLN A 47 16.70 -6.05 24.69
C GLN A 47 16.88 -5.96 26.21
N PRO A 48 16.72 -7.06 26.96
CA PRO A 48 17.03 -7.07 28.38
C PRO A 48 18.56 -7.04 28.60
N PHE A 49 19.01 -6.33 29.62
CA PHE A 49 20.40 -6.31 30.05
C PHE A 49 20.50 -6.16 31.57
N THR A 50 21.70 -6.31 32.12
CA THR A 50 21.94 -6.13 33.56
C THR A 50 22.83 -4.93 33.78
N ARG A 51 22.40 -3.98 34.61
CA ARG A 51 23.19 -2.81 35.00
C ARG A 51 23.37 -2.81 36.50
N LYS A 52 24.62 -2.87 36.97
CA LYS A 52 24.94 -2.90 38.41
C LYS A 52 24.16 -3.98 39.19
N GLY A 53 23.98 -5.16 38.59
CA GLY A 53 23.27 -6.29 39.20
C GLY A 53 21.73 -6.20 39.16
N GLN A 54 21.14 -5.16 38.59
CA GLN A 54 19.68 -5.03 38.44
C GLN A 54 19.23 -5.35 37.00
N PRO A 55 18.03 -5.93 36.80
CA PRO A 55 17.48 -6.16 35.48
C PRO A 55 17.01 -4.85 34.85
N TRP A 56 17.48 -4.58 33.64
CA TRP A 56 17.15 -3.41 32.83
C TRP A 56 16.68 -3.87 31.44
N VAL A 57 16.02 -2.98 30.73
CA VAL A 57 15.62 -3.19 29.34
C VAL A 57 15.96 -1.95 28.52
N SER A 58 16.64 -2.17 27.39
CA SER A 58 16.85 -1.19 26.34
C SER A 58 15.78 -1.42 25.28
N PHE A 59 15.17 -0.36 24.77
CA PHE A 59 14.17 -0.45 23.72
C PHE A 59 14.15 0.84 22.93
N GLU A 60 13.54 0.79 21.76
CA GLU A 60 13.39 1.94 20.87
C GLU A 60 11.90 2.23 20.69
N VAL A 61 11.58 3.52 20.56
CA VAL A 61 10.22 4.03 20.42
C VAL A 61 10.16 4.93 19.21
N HIS A 62 9.15 4.69 18.37
CA HIS A 62 8.63 5.67 17.42
C HIS A 62 7.52 6.49 18.13
N PRO A 63 7.81 7.71 18.61
CA PRO A 63 6.88 8.44 19.49
C PRO A 63 5.76 9.14 18.72
N LEU A 64 5.96 9.41 17.44
CA LEU A 64 4.97 10.10 16.60
C LEU A 64 4.16 9.08 15.79
N GLN A 65 2.89 9.39 15.59
CA GLN A 65 2.02 8.59 14.74
C GLN A 65 2.53 8.62 13.29
N ASN A 66 2.41 7.50 12.58
CA ASN A 66 2.82 7.36 11.18
C ASN A 66 4.28 7.76 10.87
N ASN A 67 5.16 7.84 11.87
CA ASN A 67 6.56 8.21 11.68
C ASN A 67 7.49 7.19 12.36
N ARG A 68 8.07 6.28 11.55
CA ARG A 68 9.09 5.33 12.01
C ARG A 68 10.52 5.81 11.78
N ARG A 69 10.72 7.01 11.25
CA ARG A 69 12.06 7.58 11.06
C ARG A 69 12.63 8.11 12.36
N LEU A 70 11.77 8.73 13.16
CA LEU A 70 12.11 9.23 14.47
C LEU A 70 12.23 8.07 15.46
N VAL A 71 13.43 7.89 16.00
CA VAL A 71 13.73 6.85 16.97
C VAL A 71 14.23 7.49 18.26
N VAL A 72 13.50 7.23 19.35
CA VAL A 72 13.96 7.54 20.69
C VAL A 72 14.43 6.24 21.33
N ARG A 73 15.72 6.15 21.65
CA ARG A 73 16.27 5.01 22.39
C ARG A 73 16.09 5.26 23.88
N CYS A 74 15.48 4.30 24.55
CA CYS A 74 15.10 4.35 25.95
C CYS A 74 15.77 3.20 26.71
N GLU A 75 16.17 3.47 27.96
CA GLU A 75 16.59 2.44 28.90
C GLU A 75 15.80 2.62 30.20
N ALA A 76 15.27 1.54 30.75
CA ALA A 76 14.56 1.58 32.01
C ALA A 76 14.79 0.29 32.83
N PRO A 77 14.74 0.36 34.18
CA PRO A 77 14.73 -0.83 35.02
C PRO A 77 13.46 -1.65 34.76
N VAL A 78 13.60 -2.97 34.75
CA VAL A 78 12.46 -3.89 34.61
C VAL A 78 11.73 -3.97 35.94
N ALA A 79 10.49 -3.50 35.98
CA ALA A 79 9.64 -3.60 37.16
C ALA A 79 8.97 -4.98 37.26
N ASP A 80 8.52 -5.53 36.12
CA ASP A 80 7.82 -6.82 36.05
C ASP A 80 7.86 -7.38 34.61
N CYS A 81 7.43 -8.64 34.44
CA CYS A 81 7.20 -9.30 33.16
C CYS A 81 5.82 -9.95 33.17
N ARG A 82 4.85 -9.36 32.47
CA ARG A 82 3.44 -9.78 32.52
C ARG A 82 2.99 -10.44 31.22
N LYS A 83 2.14 -11.46 31.35
CA LYS A 83 1.42 -12.04 30.20
C LYS A 83 0.18 -11.19 29.93
N VAL A 84 0.16 -10.48 28.81
CA VAL A 84 -0.89 -9.54 28.42
C VAL A 84 -1.66 -10.14 27.24
N LYS A 85 -2.99 -10.19 27.34
CA LYS A 85 -3.88 -10.61 26.24
C LYS A 85 -4.30 -9.36 25.46
N SER A 86 -3.96 -9.29 24.17
CA SER A 86 -4.39 -8.19 23.31
C SER A 86 -5.89 -8.30 22.98
N SER A 87 -6.45 -7.23 22.41
CA SER A 87 -7.81 -7.21 21.86
C SER A 87 -8.03 -8.25 20.74
N SER A 88 -6.95 -8.75 20.12
CA SER A 88 -7.00 -9.86 19.15
C SER A 88 -7.00 -11.25 19.79
N GLY A 89 -6.96 -11.35 21.12
CA GLY A 89 -7.07 -12.60 21.86
C GLY A 89 -5.77 -13.38 22.06
N VAL A 90 -4.66 -12.95 21.48
CA VAL A 90 -3.34 -13.58 21.63
C VAL A 90 -2.67 -13.08 22.91
N ALA A 91 -2.11 -14.02 23.69
CA ALA A 91 -1.40 -13.69 24.92
C ALA A 91 0.10 -13.59 24.67
N GLU A 92 0.68 -12.43 24.97
CA GLU A 92 2.09 -12.09 24.76
C GLU A 92 2.77 -11.78 26.11
N LYS A 93 4.04 -12.18 26.29
CA LYS A 93 4.83 -11.76 27.45
C LYS A 93 5.45 -10.39 27.17
N ARG A 94 5.23 -9.42 28.05
CA ARG A 94 5.70 -8.04 27.90
C ARG A 94 6.45 -7.58 29.15
N TYR A 95 7.56 -6.89 28.94
CA TYR A 95 8.27 -6.18 30.00
C TYR A 95 7.41 -5.02 30.49
N VAL A 96 7.42 -4.80 31.80
CA VAL A 96 6.79 -3.68 32.47
C VAL A 96 7.88 -2.79 33.02
N ILE A 97 7.77 -1.50 32.74
CA ILE A 97 8.66 -0.46 33.27
C ILE A 97 7.83 0.53 34.09
N GLN A 98 8.46 1.18 35.07
CA GLN A 98 7.88 2.31 35.79
C GLN A 98 8.55 3.60 35.33
N THR A 99 7.75 4.59 34.98
CA THR A 99 8.23 5.92 34.56
C THR A 99 7.26 7.01 34.98
N VAL A 100 7.74 8.24 35.05
CA VAL A 100 6.89 9.43 35.25
C VAL A 100 6.18 9.74 33.95
N LEU A 101 4.84 9.75 34.00
CA LEU A 101 3.97 10.32 32.98
C LEU A 101 3.74 11.78 33.32
N ARG A 102 3.97 12.66 32.33
CA ARG A 102 3.56 14.05 32.38
C ARG A 102 2.38 14.25 31.43
N LEU A 103 1.24 14.64 31.98
CA LEU A 103 0.04 15.06 31.25
C LEU A 103 -0.16 16.55 31.54
N TRP A 104 0.20 17.40 30.58
CA TRP A 104 0.24 18.85 30.76
C TRP A 104 1.08 19.25 32.01
N GLU A 105 0.46 19.90 33.00
CA GLU A 105 1.07 20.34 34.26
C GLU A 105 1.12 19.24 35.33
N HIS A 106 0.53 18.07 35.08
CA HIS A 106 0.43 16.99 36.06
C HIS A 106 1.48 15.91 35.81
N GLU A 107 2.23 15.56 36.84
CA GLU A 107 3.22 14.48 36.80
C GLU A 107 2.91 13.39 37.82
N PHE A 108 2.89 12.13 37.38
CA PHE A 108 2.74 10.99 38.28
C PHE A 108 3.35 9.72 37.69
N VAL A 109 3.70 8.78 38.56
CA VAL A 109 4.30 7.50 38.16
C VAL A 109 3.23 6.57 37.58
N VAL A 110 3.57 5.92 36.47
CA VAL A 110 2.74 4.90 35.80
C VAL A 110 3.56 3.66 35.45
N GLU A 111 2.87 2.54 35.34
CA GLU A 111 3.41 1.32 34.74
C GLU A 111 3.11 1.29 33.24
N LEU A 112 4.14 1.04 32.43
CA LEU A 112 4.02 0.86 30.99
C LEU A 112 4.43 -0.56 30.61
N THR A 113 3.56 -1.22 29.85
CA THR A 113 3.95 -2.43 29.11
C THR A 113 4.62 -2.04 27.79
N LEU A 114 5.76 -2.67 27.49
CA LEU A 114 6.44 -2.53 26.21
C LEU A 114 5.78 -3.47 25.18
N ALA A 115 5.23 -2.92 24.10
CA ALA A 115 4.51 -3.69 23.10
C ALA A 115 4.84 -3.20 21.68
N ASN A 116 5.00 -4.12 20.72
CA ASN A 116 5.02 -3.70 19.33
C ASN A 116 3.59 -3.33 18.88
N ARG A 117 3.37 -2.03 18.69
CA ARG A 117 2.11 -1.44 18.24
C ARG A 117 2.15 -0.89 16.81
N ASP A 118 3.08 -1.35 15.98
CA ASP A 118 3.32 -0.83 14.62
C ASP A 118 2.13 -0.92 13.67
N SER A 119 1.29 -1.93 13.84
CA SER A 119 0.07 -2.17 13.06
C SER A 119 -1.18 -1.61 13.73
N MET A 120 -1.04 -0.87 14.83
CA MET A 120 -2.15 -0.34 15.63
C MET A 120 -2.14 1.18 15.60
N GLY A 121 -3.31 1.80 15.40
CA GLY A 121 -3.42 3.25 15.16
C GLY A 121 -2.89 4.20 16.27
N TYR A 122 -2.57 3.71 17.47
CA TYR A 122 -1.92 4.54 18.50
C TYR A 122 -0.64 3.92 19.06
N ARG A 123 0.42 4.75 19.08
CA ARG A 123 1.72 4.44 19.70
C ARG A 123 1.66 4.37 21.23
N MET A 124 0.65 4.95 21.87
CA MET A 124 0.47 4.92 23.33
C MET A 124 -0.99 4.67 23.71
N LEU A 125 -1.20 3.81 24.71
CA LEU A 125 -2.49 3.63 25.39
C LEU A 125 -2.37 4.00 26.86
N LEU A 126 -3.25 4.88 27.32
CA LEU A 126 -3.40 5.21 28.73
C LEU A 126 -4.49 4.32 29.34
N GLY A 127 -4.09 3.35 30.17
CA GLY A 127 -4.98 2.37 30.78
C GLY A 127 -5.53 2.81 32.14
N ARG A 128 -6.52 2.06 32.65
CA ARG A 128 -7.24 2.36 33.91
C ARG A 128 -6.33 2.58 35.11
N GLU A 129 -5.28 1.78 35.28
CA GLU A 129 -4.37 1.90 36.43
C GLU A 129 -3.71 3.28 36.52
N ALA A 130 -3.46 3.94 35.38
CA ALA A 130 -2.93 5.31 35.36
C ALA A 130 -4.01 6.36 35.67
N MET A 131 -5.29 6.05 35.42
CA MET A 131 -6.42 6.98 35.53
C MET A 131 -7.09 7.00 36.91
N VAL A 132 -7.11 5.86 37.62
CA VAL A 132 -7.86 5.70 38.88
C VAL A 132 -7.47 6.78 39.89
N GLY A 133 -8.48 7.51 40.39
CA GLY A 133 -8.32 8.58 41.36
C GLY A 133 -7.78 9.89 40.81
N ARG A 134 -7.32 9.94 39.55
CA ARG A 134 -6.58 11.08 38.98
C ARG A 134 -7.28 11.73 37.79
N ILE A 135 -7.95 10.92 36.95
CA ILE A 135 -8.44 11.34 35.62
C ILE A 135 -9.95 11.11 35.51
N MET A 136 -10.63 12.04 34.83
CA MET A 136 -12.00 11.93 34.35
C MET A 136 -11.98 12.07 32.81
N VAL A 137 -12.60 11.13 32.10
CA VAL A 137 -12.56 11.08 30.64
C VAL A 137 -13.88 11.61 30.08
N ASP A 138 -13.79 12.63 29.23
CA ASP A 138 -14.87 13.08 28.37
C ASP A 138 -14.69 12.47 26.97
N PRO A 139 -15.55 11.53 26.54
CA PRO A 139 -15.43 10.88 25.23
C PRO A 139 -15.67 11.80 24.04
N GLU A 140 -16.33 12.95 24.22
CA GLU A 140 -16.64 13.90 23.14
C GLU A 140 -15.41 14.76 22.77
N LEU A 141 -14.48 14.92 23.71
CA LEU A 141 -13.30 15.76 23.54
C LEU A 141 -12.10 14.97 23.02
N SER A 142 -11.21 15.66 22.31
CA SER A 142 -9.88 15.17 21.93
C SER A 142 -8.86 16.28 22.15
N PHE A 143 -7.71 15.95 22.74
CA PHE A 143 -6.64 16.89 23.09
C PHE A 143 -7.12 18.04 23.97
N ASN A 144 -7.94 17.73 24.99
CA ASN A 144 -8.56 18.72 25.87
C ASN A 144 -7.52 19.53 26.65
N LEU A 145 -6.39 18.91 26.98
CA LEU A 145 -5.32 19.59 27.70
C LEU A 145 -4.46 20.49 26.80
N GLY A 146 -4.66 20.43 25.49
CA GLY A 146 -3.91 21.21 24.51
C GLY A 146 -3.40 20.34 23.37
N ASN A 147 -3.28 20.95 22.18
CA ASN A 147 -2.75 20.29 21.01
C ASN A 147 -1.28 20.70 20.78
N VAL A 148 -0.47 19.75 20.31
CA VAL A 148 0.93 19.99 19.95
C VAL A 148 1.01 20.11 18.43
N THR A 149 1.46 21.27 17.93
CA THR A 149 1.60 21.51 16.49
C THR A 149 2.84 20.81 15.94
N GLU A 150 2.87 20.62 14.61
CA GLU A 150 3.98 19.96 13.92
C GLU A 150 5.33 20.67 14.14
N ASP A 151 5.35 22.01 14.11
CA ASP A 151 6.55 22.81 14.41
C ASP A 151 7.12 22.53 15.81
N VAL A 152 6.22 22.35 16.79
CA VAL A 152 6.60 22.05 18.18
C VAL A 152 7.15 20.64 18.30
N LEU A 153 6.56 19.67 17.59
CA LEU A 153 7.07 18.29 17.52
C LEU A 153 8.46 18.25 16.88
N GLU A 154 8.68 18.97 15.78
CA GLU A 154 10.00 19.08 15.14
C GLU A 154 11.04 19.65 16.10
N HIS A 155 10.69 20.71 16.84
CA HIS A 155 11.58 21.30 17.83
C HIS A 155 11.90 20.33 18.98
N HIS A 156 10.89 19.66 19.52
CA HIS A 156 11.05 18.69 20.61
C HIS A 156 11.93 17.50 20.24
N TYR A 157 11.89 17.09 18.97
CA TYR A 157 12.59 15.92 18.46
C TYR A 157 13.80 16.23 17.58
N LYS A 158 14.31 17.48 17.63
CA LYS A 158 15.45 17.92 16.82
C LYS A 158 16.72 17.08 17.03
N ASP A 159 16.96 16.63 18.27
CA ASP A 159 18.17 15.89 18.68
C ASP A 159 17.96 14.36 18.68
N ALA A 160 16.74 13.90 18.42
CA ALA A 160 16.44 12.48 18.39
C ALA A 160 17.02 11.83 17.12
N ARG A 161 17.44 10.57 17.24
CA ARG A 161 18.03 9.85 16.12
C ARG A 161 16.97 9.69 15.03
N ARG A 162 17.27 10.21 13.84
CA ARG A 162 16.54 9.85 12.63
C ARG A 162 17.27 8.70 11.97
N SER A 163 16.58 7.59 11.69
CA SER A 163 17.14 6.50 10.89
C SER A 163 17.73 7.07 9.59
N VAL A 164 19.01 6.81 9.34
CA VAL A 164 19.75 7.24 8.14
C VAL A 164 19.89 6.09 7.12
N ASP A 165 19.47 4.88 7.49
CA ASP A 165 19.69 3.63 6.73
C ASP A 165 18.51 3.25 5.82
N GLY A 166 17.55 4.16 5.61
CA GLY A 166 16.41 3.94 4.73
C GLY A 166 16.78 3.97 3.25
N LEU A 167 16.12 3.13 2.45
CA LEU A 167 16.20 3.21 0.99
C LEU A 167 15.66 4.54 0.45
N ARG A 168 16.28 5.08 -0.58
CA ARG A 168 15.73 6.15 -1.42
C ARG A 168 14.87 5.53 -2.51
N ILE A 169 13.55 5.65 -2.40
CA ILE A 169 12.60 4.99 -3.30
C ILE A 169 11.88 6.04 -4.15
N ALA A 170 12.03 5.98 -5.46
CA ALA A 170 11.32 6.86 -6.39
C ALA A 170 10.03 6.23 -6.90
N LEU A 171 8.96 7.01 -6.98
CA LEU A 171 7.79 6.70 -7.79
C LEU A 171 7.88 7.52 -9.08
N LEU A 172 8.05 6.84 -10.22
CA LEU A 172 8.00 7.47 -11.54
C LEU A 172 6.54 7.61 -11.95
N ALA A 173 5.95 8.77 -11.66
CA ALA A 173 4.50 8.99 -11.72
C ALA A 173 4.15 10.28 -12.46
N GLU A 174 2.88 10.45 -12.81
CA GLU A 174 2.38 11.69 -13.43
C GLU A 174 1.80 12.65 -12.38
N HIS A 175 1.13 12.10 -11.37
CA HIS A 175 0.45 12.86 -10.34
C HIS A 175 0.66 12.24 -8.95
N GLU A 176 0.94 13.09 -7.98
CA GLU A 176 1.11 12.71 -6.58
C GLU A 176 -0.19 12.37 -5.87
N LYS A 177 -1.28 13.05 -6.24
CA LYS A 177 -2.55 13.00 -5.52
C LYS A 177 -3.33 11.70 -5.69
N TYR A 178 -2.88 10.78 -6.53
CA TYR A 178 -3.54 9.47 -6.65
C TYR A 178 -3.39 8.67 -5.36
N TYR A 179 -4.50 8.09 -4.89
CA TYR A 179 -4.56 7.34 -3.63
C TYR A 179 -3.42 6.34 -3.48
N THR A 180 -3.16 5.54 -4.53
CA THR A 180 -2.10 4.51 -4.50
C THR A 180 -0.71 5.12 -4.34
N ASN A 181 -0.43 6.25 -5.00
CA ASN A 181 0.88 6.90 -4.89
C ASN A 181 1.07 7.44 -3.48
N ARG A 182 0.08 8.17 -2.95
CA ARG A 182 0.10 8.67 -1.56
C ARG A 182 0.32 7.53 -0.56
N ARG A 183 -0.46 6.44 -0.64
CA ARG A 183 -0.32 5.27 0.23
C ARG A 183 1.05 4.61 0.15
N LEU A 184 1.65 4.52 -1.04
CA LEU A 184 3.00 3.98 -1.21
C LEU A 184 4.07 4.89 -0.61
N LEU A 185 3.93 6.22 -0.73
CA LEU A 185 4.81 7.18 -0.05
C LEU A 185 4.70 7.03 1.47
N GLU A 186 3.47 7.08 2.01
CA GLU A 186 3.18 6.89 3.45
C GLU A 186 3.79 5.57 3.94
N ALA A 187 3.56 4.46 3.24
CA ALA A 187 4.11 3.16 3.63
C ALA A 187 5.65 3.11 3.56
N CYS A 188 6.29 3.85 2.65
CA CYS A 188 7.74 3.97 2.62
C CYS A 188 8.24 4.78 3.84
N GLU A 189 7.62 5.91 4.17
CA GLU A 189 7.98 6.74 5.32
C GLU A 189 7.76 6.00 6.65
N GLU A 190 6.61 5.33 6.75
CA GLU A 190 6.29 4.43 7.85
C GLU A 190 7.27 3.27 7.94
N ARG A 191 8.00 2.90 6.90
CA ARG A 191 9.05 1.86 6.97
C ARG A 191 10.46 2.43 7.11
N GLY A 192 10.56 3.75 7.29
CA GLY A 192 11.82 4.44 7.53
C GLY A 192 12.61 4.75 6.25
N HIS A 193 11.99 4.67 5.08
CA HIS A 193 12.60 4.99 3.79
C HIS A 193 12.41 6.47 3.42
N PHE A 194 13.09 6.89 2.35
CA PHE A 194 13.03 8.24 1.79
C PHE A 194 12.34 8.18 0.43
N PRO A 195 10.99 8.18 0.41
CA PRO A 195 10.29 8.13 -0.86
C PRO A 195 10.31 9.50 -1.55
N THR A 196 10.23 9.50 -2.88
CA THR A 196 10.14 10.73 -3.68
C THR A 196 9.33 10.48 -4.94
N ILE A 197 8.57 11.47 -5.38
CA ILE A 197 7.95 11.42 -6.71
C ILE A 197 8.87 12.07 -7.73
N VAL A 198 9.12 11.33 -8.81
CA VAL A 198 9.74 11.83 -10.04
C VAL A 198 8.62 12.01 -11.05
N ASN A 199 8.32 13.25 -11.40
CA ASN A 199 7.23 13.53 -12.34
C ASN A 199 7.65 13.20 -13.78
N LEU A 200 7.09 12.13 -14.33
CA LEU A 200 7.40 11.64 -15.68
C LEU A 200 7.18 12.71 -16.76
N THR A 201 6.11 13.51 -16.67
CA THR A 201 5.78 14.55 -17.66
C THR A 201 6.72 15.77 -17.59
N SER A 202 7.52 15.84 -16.52
CA SER A 202 8.59 16.81 -16.35
C SER A 202 9.96 16.23 -16.67
N CYS A 203 10.04 14.93 -16.99
CA CYS A 203 11.31 14.29 -17.28
C CYS A 203 11.78 14.56 -18.72
N TYR A 204 13.09 14.65 -18.89
CA TYR A 204 13.76 14.56 -20.20
C TYR A 204 15.10 13.83 -20.05
N VAL A 205 15.54 13.19 -21.13
CA VAL A 205 16.76 12.38 -21.14
C VAL A 205 17.73 12.97 -22.14
N THR A 206 18.98 13.18 -21.73
CA THR A 206 20.06 13.57 -22.64
C THR A 206 20.99 12.38 -22.86
N LEU A 207 21.28 12.05 -24.11
CA LEU A 207 22.18 10.96 -24.49
C LEU A 207 23.41 11.55 -25.19
N ASP A 208 24.56 11.46 -24.54
CA ASP A 208 25.88 11.72 -25.12
C ASP A 208 26.82 10.54 -24.84
N LYS A 209 27.88 10.39 -25.64
CA LYS A 209 28.94 9.39 -25.47
C LYS A 209 29.58 9.42 -24.08
N SER A 210 29.57 10.58 -23.41
CA SER A 210 30.19 10.76 -22.10
C SER A 210 29.20 10.99 -20.95
N ARG A 211 27.95 11.34 -21.25
CA ARG A 211 26.92 11.65 -20.24
C ARG A 211 25.56 11.17 -20.71
N SER A 212 24.97 10.24 -19.96
CA SER A 212 23.57 9.86 -20.12
C SER A 212 22.82 10.15 -18.84
N GLU A 213 22.01 11.21 -18.83
CA GLU A 213 21.39 11.76 -17.63
C GLU A 213 19.88 11.85 -17.80
N ILE A 214 19.17 11.66 -16.69
CA ILE A 214 17.73 11.87 -16.61
C ILE A 214 17.54 13.15 -15.80
N TYR A 215 16.82 14.10 -16.37
CA TYR A 215 16.52 15.36 -15.74
C TYR A 215 15.03 15.44 -15.41
N GLU A 216 14.68 16.10 -14.32
CA GLU A 216 13.34 16.57 -14.03
C GLU A 216 13.33 18.10 -14.11
N ARG A 217 12.33 18.65 -14.81
CA ARG A 217 12.13 20.10 -14.93
C ARG A 217 12.20 20.76 -13.56
N ASP A 218 12.93 21.87 -13.48
CA ASP A 218 13.13 22.68 -12.28
C ASP A 218 13.92 22.02 -11.12
N LYS A 219 14.22 20.71 -11.21
CA LYS A 219 15.03 19.98 -10.21
C LYS A 219 16.40 19.55 -10.73
N GLY A 220 16.63 19.60 -12.04
CA GLY A 220 17.90 19.21 -12.66
C GLY A 220 18.03 17.70 -12.78
N VAL A 221 19.26 17.18 -12.65
CA VAL A 221 19.53 15.74 -12.74
C VAL A 221 18.85 15.02 -11.59
N ILE A 222 18.06 13.98 -11.88
CA ILE A 222 17.45 13.18 -10.82
C ILE A 222 18.55 12.47 -10.02
N PRO A 223 18.47 12.44 -8.68
CA PRO A 223 19.47 11.77 -7.87
C PRO A 223 19.44 10.25 -8.09
N SER A 224 20.46 9.56 -7.60
CA SER A 224 20.41 8.09 -7.53
C SER A 224 19.37 7.67 -6.51
N TYR A 225 18.49 6.77 -6.92
CA TYR A 225 17.56 6.06 -6.05
C TYR A 225 18.00 4.61 -5.95
N ASP A 226 17.61 3.94 -4.86
CA ASP A 226 17.88 2.52 -4.68
C ASP A 226 16.83 1.70 -5.44
N ALA A 227 15.57 2.16 -5.45
CA ALA A 227 14.48 1.56 -6.22
C ALA A 227 13.63 2.62 -6.94
N MET A 228 13.08 2.26 -8.09
CA MET A 228 12.10 3.05 -8.83
C MET A 228 10.85 2.23 -9.16
N ILE A 229 9.67 2.75 -8.82
CA ILE A 229 8.36 2.12 -9.05
C ILE A 229 7.67 2.83 -10.22
N PRO A 230 7.35 2.14 -11.33
CA PRO A 230 6.63 2.73 -12.45
C PRO A 230 5.12 2.91 -12.14
N ARG A 231 4.68 4.17 -12.11
CA ARG A 231 3.31 4.61 -11.77
C ARG A 231 2.74 5.61 -12.80
N PHE A 232 2.99 5.36 -14.08
CA PHE A 232 2.52 6.18 -15.21
C PHE A 232 1.41 5.50 -16.02
N SER A 233 0.63 6.28 -16.76
CA SER A 233 -0.53 5.83 -17.54
C SER A 233 -0.13 5.06 -18.80
N ILE A 234 -1.10 4.43 -19.50
CA ILE A 234 -0.86 3.69 -20.75
C ILE A 234 -0.35 4.66 -21.84
N GLU A 235 -0.84 5.89 -21.88
CA GLU A 235 -0.46 6.91 -22.85
C GLU A 235 1.04 7.25 -22.78
N ASN A 236 1.62 7.20 -21.58
CA ASN A 236 3.03 7.51 -21.37
C ASN A 236 3.94 6.27 -21.36
N THR A 237 3.46 5.10 -21.81
CA THR A 237 4.23 3.84 -21.76
C THR A 237 5.58 3.93 -22.46
N LEU A 238 5.61 4.43 -23.70
CA LEU A 238 6.84 4.47 -24.49
C LEU A 238 7.91 5.34 -23.84
N PHE A 239 7.53 6.56 -23.43
CA PHE A 239 8.46 7.47 -22.78
C PHE A 239 8.84 6.99 -21.37
N GLY A 240 7.87 6.58 -20.55
CA GLY A 240 8.09 6.09 -19.20
C GLY A 240 8.97 4.86 -19.12
N THR A 241 8.78 3.89 -20.02
CA THR A 241 9.68 2.73 -20.12
C THR A 241 11.06 3.09 -20.66
N GLY A 242 11.17 4.12 -21.50
CA GLY A 242 12.45 4.69 -21.93
C GLY A 242 13.24 5.31 -20.78
N VAL A 243 12.59 6.16 -19.96
CA VAL A 243 13.18 6.75 -18.75
C VAL A 243 13.60 5.66 -17.76
N LEU A 244 12.74 4.68 -17.51
CA LEU A 244 13.02 3.57 -16.60
C LEU A 244 14.18 2.69 -17.11
N ARG A 245 14.28 2.46 -18.41
CA ARG A 245 15.40 1.75 -19.03
C ARG A 245 16.71 2.51 -18.87
N GLN A 246 16.68 3.83 -19.07
CA GLN A 246 17.86 4.66 -18.82
C GLN A 246 18.29 4.64 -17.35
N TYR A 247 17.34 4.60 -16.43
CA TYR A 247 17.60 4.45 -15.00
C TYR A 247 18.25 3.09 -14.68
N LEU A 248 17.77 2.00 -15.28
CA LEU A 248 18.39 0.67 -15.14
C LEU A 248 19.83 0.63 -15.69
N LEU A 249 20.10 1.30 -16.82
CA LEU A 249 21.46 1.38 -17.39
C LEU A 249 22.46 2.08 -16.46
N LYS A 250 21.98 2.88 -15.50
CA LYS A 250 22.80 3.50 -14.46
C LYS A 250 23.00 2.62 -13.21
N GLY A 251 22.49 1.39 -13.23
CA GLY A 251 22.60 0.44 -12.11
C GLY A 251 21.48 0.53 -11.07
N GLY A 252 20.41 1.27 -11.35
CA GLY A 252 19.23 1.32 -10.46
C GLY A 252 18.37 0.05 -10.51
N VAL A 253 17.51 -0.14 -9.52
CA VAL A 253 16.53 -1.25 -9.46
C VAL A 253 15.12 -0.78 -9.80
N ALA A 254 14.42 -1.45 -10.72
CA ALA A 254 13.03 -1.12 -11.06
C ALA A 254 12.04 -2.17 -10.52
N PHE A 255 11.05 -1.72 -9.74
CA PHE A 255 10.01 -2.58 -9.18
C PHE A 255 8.88 -2.80 -10.20
N ASN A 256 9.12 -3.78 -11.08
CA ASN A 256 8.61 -3.96 -12.46
C ASN A 256 9.60 -3.40 -13.50
N ASN A 257 10.22 -4.32 -14.24
CA ASN A 257 11.19 -3.95 -15.28
C ASN A 257 10.48 -3.33 -16.51
N PRO A 258 11.13 -2.43 -17.26
CA PRO A 258 10.50 -1.69 -18.36
C PRO A 258 10.04 -2.58 -19.51
N ALA A 259 10.72 -3.71 -19.77
CA ALA A 259 10.30 -4.63 -20.83
C ALA A 259 9.01 -5.35 -20.47
N SER A 260 8.86 -5.81 -19.21
CA SER A 260 7.61 -6.40 -18.71
C SER A 260 6.46 -5.40 -18.67
N VAL A 261 6.71 -4.15 -18.27
CA VAL A 261 5.69 -3.08 -18.31
C VAL A 261 5.24 -2.81 -19.76
N LEU A 262 6.18 -2.73 -20.70
CA LEU A 262 5.85 -2.52 -22.11
C LEU A 262 5.05 -3.70 -22.68
N ASN A 263 5.54 -4.93 -22.50
CA ASN A 263 4.94 -6.13 -23.08
C ASN A 263 3.57 -6.46 -22.49
N SER A 264 3.33 -6.16 -21.21
CA SER A 264 2.00 -6.36 -20.59
C SER A 264 0.96 -5.35 -21.04
N ARG A 265 1.37 -4.18 -21.57
CA ARG A 265 0.45 -3.17 -22.10
C ARG A 265 0.13 -3.36 -23.58
N ASP A 266 0.92 -4.15 -24.29
CA ASP A 266 0.53 -4.67 -25.60
C ASP A 266 -0.38 -5.88 -25.40
N LYS A 267 -1.70 -5.64 -25.45
CA LYS A 267 -2.71 -6.66 -25.17
C LYS A 267 -2.64 -7.83 -26.15
N LEU A 268 -2.37 -7.59 -27.44
CA LEU A 268 -2.25 -8.67 -28.42
C LEU A 268 -1.03 -9.54 -28.10
N SER A 269 0.13 -8.92 -27.88
CA SER A 269 1.35 -9.65 -27.55
C SER A 269 1.24 -10.40 -26.20
N LEU A 270 0.64 -9.77 -25.20
CA LEU A 270 0.36 -10.38 -23.90
C LEU A 270 -0.47 -11.65 -24.08
N LEU A 271 -1.62 -11.56 -24.74
CA LEU A 271 -2.53 -12.70 -24.90
C LEU A 271 -1.92 -13.81 -25.75
N GLN A 272 -1.20 -13.47 -26.84
CA GLN A 272 -0.44 -14.44 -27.62
C GLN A 272 0.58 -15.21 -26.77
N LYS A 273 1.30 -14.49 -25.90
CA LYS A 273 2.28 -15.09 -24.98
C LYS A 273 1.62 -15.98 -23.92
N LEU A 274 0.46 -15.59 -23.40
CA LEU A 274 -0.29 -16.40 -22.44
C LEU A 274 -0.79 -17.68 -23.12
N MET A 275 -1.42 -17.55 -24.30
CA MET A 275 -1.94 -18.66 -25.09
C MET A 275 -0.83 -19.66 -25.46
N SER A 276 0.35 -19.19 -25.90
CA SER A 276 1.49 -20.06 -26.25
C SER A 276 2.10 -20.81 -25.07
N ASN A 277 1.64 -20.54 -23.84
CA ASN A 277 2.09 -21.18 -22.60
C ASN A 277 0.95 -21.89 -21.87
N ASP A 278 -0.12 -22.26 -22.59
CA ASP A 278 -1.28 -22.98 -22.06
C ASP A 278 -1.90 -22.25 -20.86
N ILE A 279 -2.06 -20.93 -20.99
CA ILE A 279 -2.86 -20.12 -20.07
C ILE A 279 -4.23 -19.91 -20.71
N PRO A 280 -5.33 -20.30 -20.04
CA PRO A 280 -6.67 -20.00 -20.54
C PRO A 280 -6.89 -18.49 -20.59
N ILE A 281 -7.30 -17.99 -21.75
CA ILE A 281 -7.61 -16.58 -21.99
C ILE A 281 -9.04 -16.43 -22.50
N CYS A 282 -9.62 -15.24 -22.33
CA CYS A 282 -10.85 -14.90 -23.03
C CYS A 282 -10.66 -14.98 -24.54
N ASN A 283 -11.75 -15.23 -25.26
CA ASN A 283 -11.73 -15.15 -26.72
C ASN A 283 -11.66 -13.68 -27.15
N PHE A 284 -10.66 -13.33 -27.95
CA PHE A 284 -10.45 -11.98 -28.50
C PHE A 284 -10.24 -12.03 -30.01
N GLY A 285 -10.77 -11.05 -30.72
CA GLY A 285 -10.39 -10.71 -32.08
C GLY A 285 -9.70 -9.35 -32.14
N PHE A 286 -8.73 -9.24 -33.02
CA PHE A 286 -8.00 -8.02 -33.28
C PHE A 286 -8.03 -7.76 -34.78
N ALA A 287 -8.43 -6.55 -35.17
CA ALA A 287 -8.43 -6.11 -36.56
C ALA A 287 -7.73 -4.76 -36.66
N TYR A 288 -6.89 -4.61 -37.69
CA TYR A 288 -6.27 -3.32 -37.97
C TYR A 288 -7.29 -2.32 -38.54
N SER A 289 -8.22 -2.79 -39.36
CA SER A 289 -9.23 -1.98 -40.02
C SER A 289 -10.61 -2.25 -39.42
N THR A 290 -11.41 -1.19 -39.31
CA THR A 290 -12.84 -1.30 -39.00
C THR A 290 -13.58 -2.08 -40.08
N GLN A 291 -13.10 -2.10 -41.32
CA GLN A 291 -13.71 -2.84 -42.44
C GLN A 291 -13.77 -4.36 -42.21
N ASP A 292 -12.88 -4.91 -41.37
CA ASP A 292 -12.82 -6.35 -41.08
C ASP A 292 -13.71 -6.77 -39.90
N LEU A 293 -14.46 -5.84 -39.30
CA LEU A 293 -15.27 -6.10 -38.10
C LEU A 293 -16.30 -7.22 -38.32
N GLU A 294 -16.99 -7.25 -39.46
CA GLU A 294 -18.03 -8.25 -39.73
C GLU A 294 -17.45 -9.67 -39.81
N ALA A 295 -16.30 -9.85 -40.49
CA ALA A 295 -15.60 -11.12 -40.55
C ALA A 295 -15.11 -11.57 -39.16
N MET A 296 -14.64 -10.62 -38.35
CA MET A 296 -14.18 -10.87 -36.98
C MET A 296 -15.33 -11.25 -36.04
N VAL A 297 -16.49 -10.59 -36.13
CA VAL A 297 -17.70 -10.96 -35.37
C VAL A 297 -18.18 -12.36 -35.74
N GLY A 298 -18.11 -12.70 -37.04
CA GLY A 298 -18.40 -14.06 -37.53
C GLY A 298 -17.47 -15.12 -36.92
N PHE A 299 -16.18 -14.84 -36.79
CA PHE A 299 -15.20 -15.75 -36.17
C PHE A 299 -15.41 -15.90 -34.65
N ILE A 300 -15.79 -14.81 -33.98
CA ILE A 300 -15.94 -14.71 -32.53
C ILE A 300 -17.20 -15.42 -32.00
N GLY A 301 -18.19 -15.68 -32.86
CA GLY A 301 -19.40 -16.42 -32.50
C GLY A 301 -20.70 -15.60 -32.43
N ALA A 302 -20.78 -14.48 -33.18
CA ALA A 302 -21.94 -13.56 -33.25
C ALA A 302 -22.23 -12.75 -31.95
N GLU A 303 -23.19 -11.83 -32.01
CA GLU A 303 -23.58 -10.95 -30.90
C GLU A 303 -24.23 -11.68 -29.71
N PRO A 304 -24.14 -11.15 -28.46
CA PRO A 304 -23.51 -9.88 -28.05
C PRO A 304 -21.99 -9.97 -27.83
N TYR A 305 -21.28 -8.87 -28.08
CA TYR A 305 -19.84 -8.72 -27.85
C TYR A 305 -19.47 -7.35 -27.28
N GLN A 306 -18.24 -7.18 -26.82
CA GLN A 306 -17.71 -5.90 -26.37
C GLN A 306 -16.62 -5.42 -27.32
N MET A 307 -16.77 -4.20 -27.85
CA MET A 307 -15.81 -3.59 -28.76
C MET A 307 -15.03 -2.47 -28.07
N GLN A 308 -13.74 -2.38 -28.39
CA GLN A 308 -12.88 -1.29 -27.95
C GLN A 308 -12.03 -0.80 -29.12
N LEU A 309 -11.99 0.52 -29.28
CA LEU A 309 -11.16 1.15 -30.31
C LEU A 309 -9.84 1.60 -29.70
N ASN A 310 -8.75 1.30 -30.40
CA ASN A 310 -7.41 1.64 -30.00
C ASN A 310 -6.78 2.57 -31.05
N LYS A 311 -6.29 3.73 -30.60
CA LYS A 311 -5.55 4.66 -31.46
C LYS A 311 -4.27 5.09 -30.75
N HIS A 312 -3.10 4.68 -31.25
CA HIS A 312 -1.80 5.04 -30.67
C HIS A 312 -1.73 4.80 -29.14
N PHE A 313 -2.10 3.60 -28.69
CA PHE A 313 -2.19 3.24 -27.26
C PHE A 313 -3.23 4.03 -26.44
N ARG A 314 -4.03 4.91 -27.06
CA ARG A 314 -5.22 5.49 -26.42
C ARG A 314 -6.39 4.54 -26.60
N VAL A 315 -6.78 3.97 -25.48
CA VAL A 315 -7.89 3.05 -25.37
C VAL A 315 -9.17 3.87 -25.18
N LYS A 316 -10.11 3.78 -26.13
CA LYS A 316 -11.43 4.41 -25.97
C LYS A 316 -12.31 3.58 -25.02
N PRO A 317 -13.36 4.17 -24.43
CA PRO A 317 -14.34 3.42 -23.64
C PRO A 317 -14.87 2.23 -24.43
N SER A 318 -15.01 1.09 -23.76
CA SER A 318 -15.57 -0.11 -24.36
C SER A 318 -17.08 0.05 -24.59
N MET A 319 -17.57 -0.54 -25.66
CA MET A 319 -18.98 -0.46 -26.08
C MET A 319 -19.55 -1.88 -26.17
N ARG A 320 -20.72 -2.12 -25.56
CA ARG A 320 -21.44 -3.39 -25.68
C ARG A 320 -22.30 -3.35 -26.94
N VAL A 321 -22.08 -4.29 -27.84
CA VAL A 321 -22.84 -4.45 -29.09
C VAL A 321 -23.76 -5.64 -28.93
N LYS A 322 -25.07 -5.41 -29.13
CA LYS A 322 -26.12 -6.39 -28.82
C LYS A 322 -26.79 -7.01 -30.04
N SER A 323 -26.64 -6.41 -31.22
CA SER A 323 -27.27 -6.88 -32.45
C SER A 323 -26.45 -6.52 -33.68
N SER A 324 -26.71 -7.24 -34.77
CA SER A 324 -26.15 -6.99 -36.09
C SER A 324 -26.41 -5.56 -36.59
N ASP A 325 -27.60 -5.00 -36.32
CA ASP A 325 -27.91 -3.61 -36.66
C ASP A 325 -26.97 -2.62 -35.97
N GLN A 326 -26.63 -2.84 -34.70
CA GLN A 326 -25.66 -2.01 -33.98
C GLN A 326 -24.25 -2.18 -34.55
N THR A 327 -23.87 -3.39 -34.94
CA THR A 327 -22.61 -3.67 -35.65
C THR A 327 -22.54 -2.84 -36.94
N GLN A 328 -23.60 -2.85 -37.76
CA GLN A 328 -23.67 -2.09 -39.02
C GLN A 328 -23.64 -0.58 -38.81
N MET A 329 -24.33 -0.05 -37.79
CA MET A 329 -24.28 1.37 -37.44
C MET A 329 -22.86 1.81 -37.04
N LEU A 330 -22.16 0.99 -36.25
CA LEU A 330 -20.79 1.26 -35.84
C LEU A 330 -19.84 1.23 -37.03
N MET A 331 -20.01 0.26 -37.94
CA MET A 331 -19.25 0.19 -39.19
C MET A 331 -19.38 1.47 -40.01
N GLN A 332 -20.61 1.94 -40.22
CA GLN A 332 -20.85 3.17 -40.97
C GLN A 332 -20.25 4.41 -40.29
N ALA A 333 -20.41 4.52 -38.97
CA ALA A 333 -19.86 5.63 -38.20
C ALA A 333 -18.31 5.66 -38.20
N LEU A 334 -17.68 4.49 -38.30
CA LEU A 334 -16.23 4.31 -38.22
C LEU A 334 -15.57 4.06 -39.59
N HIS A 335 -16.33 4.09 -40.69
CA HIS A 335 -15.86 3.77 -42.04
C HIS A 335 -14.73 4.68 -42.54
N SER A 336 -14.66 5.93 -42.05
CA SER A 336 -13.59 6.88 -42.38
C SER A 336 -12.45 6.90 -41.35
N SER A 337 -12.54 6.08 -40.31
CA SER A 337 -11.55 6.01 -39.25
C SER A 337 -10.48 4.97 -39.58
N SER A 338 -9.21 5.39 -39.58
CA SER A 338 -8.06 4.49 -39.65
C SER A 338 -7.66 3.93 -38.27
N ASP A 339 -8.59 3.86 -37.32
CA ASP A 339 -8.33 3.38 -35.96
C ASP A 339 -8.30 1.84 -35.95
N SER A 340 -7.37 1.26 -35.20
CA SER A 340 -7.35 -0.19 -34.96
C SER A 340 -8.49 -0.62 -34.04
N VAL A 341 -9.07 -1.78 -34.31
CA VAL A 341 -10.23 -2.32 -33.59
C VAL A 341 -9.83 -3.55 -32.80
N GLN A 342 -10.24 -3.57 -31.54
CA GLN A 342 -10.22 -4.76 -30.71
C GLN A 342 -11.65 -5.17 -30.39
N VAL A 343 -11.94 -6.45 -30.58
CA VAL A 343 -13.23 -7.05 -30.22
C VAL A 343 -12.99 -8.16 -29.20
N LEU A 344 -13.71 -8.08 -28.10
CA LEU A 344 -13.76 -9.13 -27.10
C LEU A 344 -15.04 -9.94 -27.29
N SER A 345 -14.88 -11.26 -27.44
CA SER A 345 -15.95 -12.22 -27.64
C SER A 345 -16.87 -12.39 -26.44
N HIS A 346 -18.00 -13.03 -26.74
CA HIS A 346 -19.05 -13.58 -25.88
C HIS A 346 -18.59 -14.56 -24.78
N ASP A 347 -17.60 -14.23 -23.95
CA ASP A 347 -17.58 -14.85 -22.63
C ASP A 347 -18.71 -14.16 -21.84
N GLU A 348 -19.85 -14.84 -21.64
CA GLU A 348 -21.02 -14.28 -20.93
C GLU A 348 -20.61 -13.59 -19.61
N GLY A 349 -19.61 -14.15 -18.91
CA GLY A 349 -19.05 -13.56 -17.70
C GLY A 349 -18.28 -12.25 -17.90
N ALA A 350 -17.66 -12.01 -19.06
CA ALA A 350 -16.99 -10.75 -19.38
C ALA A 350 -18.02 -9.65 -19.64
N LEU A 351 -19.14 -10.01 -20.27
CA LEU A 351 -20.23 -9.11 -20.63
C LEU A 351 -21.13 -8.76 -19.44
N ASP A 352 -21.28 -9.67 -18.47
CA ASP A 352 -22.17 -9.51 -17.31
C ASP A 352 -21.44 -9.08 -16.02
N GLY A 353 -20.16 -8.70 -16.12
CA GLY A 353 -19.42 -8.14 -14.99
C GLY A 353 -18.95 -9.17 -13.95
N ASN A 354 -18.88 -10.46 -14.31
CA ASN A 354 -18.32 -11.51 -13.45
C ASN A 354 -16.78 -11.49 -13.49
N VAL A 355 -16.19 -10.33 -13.20
CA VAL A 355 -14.74 -10.10 -13.24
C VAL A 355 -14.16 -10.34 -11.85
N VAL A 356 -13.12 -11.16 -11.79
CA VAL A 356 -12.29 -11.36 -10.62
C VAL A 356 -10.98 -10.61 -10.83
N LYS A 357 -10.66 -9.68 -9.94
CA LYS A 357 -9.39 -8.94 -9.93
C LYS A 357 -8.48 -9.53 -8.87
N ALA A 358 -7.37 -10.13 -9.26
CA ALA A 358 -6.41 -10.72 -8.33
C ALA A 358 -5.12 -9.88 -8.28
N LEU A 359 -4.85 -9.30 -7.11
CA LEU A 359 -3.64 -8.51 -6.87
C LEU A 359 -2.47 -9.40 -6.47
N VAL A 360 -1.35 -9.27 -7.18
CA VAL A 360 -0.12 -10.02 -6.96
C VAL A 360 1.01 -9.05 -6.61
N VAL A 361 1.72 -9.37 -5.54
CA VAL A 361 2.92 -8.64 -5.07
C VAL A 361 4.00 -9.67 -4.75
N GLY A 362 5.16 -9.56 -5.39
CA GLY A 362 6.32 -10.43 -5.10
C GLY A 362 6.07 -11.91 -5.33
N GLY A 363 5.37 -12.25 -6.42
CA GLY A 363 5.01 -13.64 -6.71
C GLY A 363 4.02 -14.28 -5.71
N ARG A 364 3.27 -13.47 -4.96
CA ARG A 364 2.21 -13.93 -4.06
C ARG A 364 0.90 -13.21 -4.34
N VAL A 365 -0.21 -13.96 -4.33
CA VAL A 365 -1.55 -13.36 -4.44
C VAL A 365 -1.93 -12.76 -3.07
N VAL A 366 -2.03 -11.44 -2.99
CA VAL A 366 -2.31 -10.70 -1.75
C VAL A 366 -3.80 -10.71 -1.41
N CYS A 367 -4.62 -10.53 -2.44
CA CYS A 367 -6.07 -10.54 -2.35
C CYS A 367 -6.68 -10.71 -3.75
N ALA A 368 -7.93 -11.16 -3.79
CA ALA A 368 -8.74 -11.14 -4.98
C ALA A 368 -10.12 -10.58 -4.63
N LEU A 369 -10.67 -9.79 -5.54
CA LEU A 369 -12.00 -9.21 -5.43
C LEU A 369 -12.85 -9.67 -6.60
N GLN A 370 -14.15 -9.80 -6.39
CA GLN A 370 -15.12 -9.92 -7.47
C GLN A 370 -16.11 -8.77 -7.39
N GLN A 371 -16.59 -8.33 -8.54
CA GLN A 371 -17.69 -7.38 -8.59
C GLN A 371 -18.98 -8.09 -8.18
N ASP A 372 -19.75 -7.51 -7.25
CA ASP A 372 -21.08 -8.00 -6.90
C ASP A 372 -22.05 -7.69 -8.05
N LYS A 373 -23.08 -8.52 -8.24
CA LYS A 373 -24.18 -8.13 -9.13
C LYS A 373 -24.82 -6.86 -8.55
N PRO A 374 -25.18 -5.86 -9.38
CA PRO A 374 -25.78 -4.63 -8.87
C PRO A 374 -27.01 -4.95 -8.02
N LYS A 375 -26.92 -4.70 -6.71
CA LYS A 375 -28.08 -4.65 -5.83
C LYS A 375 -28.81 -3.35 -6.11
N ASP A 376 -30.14 -3.46 -6.18
CA ASP A 376 -31.13 -2.41 -6.42
C ASP A 376 -30.60 -0.96 -6.29
N PRO A 377 -30.70 -0.11 -7.35
CA PRO A 377 -30.23 1.28 -7.32
C PRO A 377 -30.86 2.16 -6.22
N ALA A 378 -31.87 1.67 -5.49
CA ALA A 378 -32.41 2.32 -4.29
C ALA A 378 -31.56 2.15 -3.00
N LEU A 379 -30.57 1.24 -2.99
CA LEU A 379 -29.72 0.94 -1.82
C LEU A 379 -28.33 1.59 -1.94
N VAL A 380 -28.31 2.92 -2.08
CA VAL A 380 -27.06 3.70 -2.20
C VAL A 380 -26.48 3.98 -0.81
N HIS A 381 -25.89 2.95 -0.20
CA HIS A 381 -24.89 3.13 0.87
C HIS A 381 -23.69 2.17 0.76
N ASP A 382 -23.60 1.35 -0.30
CA ASP A 382 -22.44 0.47 -0.54
C ASP A 382 -21.50 1.10 -1.59
N VAL A 383 -20.42 1.73 -1.13
CA VAL A 383 -19.61 2.66 -1.95
C VAL A 383 -18.68 1.94 -2.94
N SER A 384 -18.63 0.60 -2.96
CA SER A 384 -17.66 -0.12 -3.82
C SER A 384 -18.21 -1.23 -4.70
N GLY A 385 -19.35 -1.86 -4.38
CA GLY A 385 -19.94 -2.91 -5.23
C GLY A 385 -19.01 -4.12 -5.52
N HIS A 386 -18.03 -4.37 -4.65
CA HIS A 386 -17.09 -5.49 -4.76
C HIS A 386 -16.98 -6.24 -3.44
N GLU A 387 -16.75 -7.55 -3.51
CA GLU A 387 -16.53 -8.41 -2.34
C GLU A 387 -15.26 -9.25 -2.48
N ILE A 388 -14.80 -9.81 -1.37
CA ILE A 388 -13.60 -10.66 -1.34
C ILE A 388 -13.89 -11.98 -2.08
N TYR A 389 -13.07 -12.29 -3.08
CA TYR A 389 -13.14 -13.57 -3.78
C TYR A 389 -12.15 -14.58 -3.19
N HIS A 390 -12.66 -15.74 -2.78
CA HIS A 390 -11.85 -16.83 -2.26
C HIS A 390 -11.34 -17.73 -3.38
N LEU A 391 -10.13 -17.43 -3.85
CA LEU A 391 -9.45 -18.21 -4.88
C LEU A 391 -9.18 -19.66 -4.47
N SER A 392 -9.48 -20.59 -5.38
CA SER A 392 -9.11 -21.99 -5.28
C SER A 392 -7.57 -22.18 -5.34
N LYS A 393 -7.10 -23.40 -5.07
CA LYS A 393 -5.66 -23.72 -5.23
C LYS A 393 -5.24 -23.66 -6.70
N GLU A 394 -6.13 -23.98 -7.62
CA GLU A 394 -5.86 -24.00 -9.05
C GLU A 394 -5.82 -22.58 -9.61
N ASP A 395 -6.76 -21.72 -9.20
CA ASP A 395 -6.80 -20.30 -9.60
C ASP A 395 -5.54 -19.57 -9.15
N LYS A 396 -5.11 -19.81 -7.90
CA LYS A 396 -3.85 -19.24 -7.40
C LYS A 396 -2.66 -19.68 -8.24
N LYS A 397 -2.59 -20.96 -8.63
CA LYS A 397 -1.50 -21.46 -9.49
C LYS A 397 -1.54 -20.80 -10.87
N LEU A 398 -2.72 -20.65 -11.46
CA LEU A 398 -2.93 -19.95 -12.73
C LEU A 398 -2.40 -18.50 -12.65
N ILE A 399 -2.86 -17.74 -11.66
CA ILE A 399 -2.47 -16.34 -11.44
C ILE A 399 -0.95 -16.21 -11.24
N LEU A 400 -0.34 -17.10 -10.45
CA LEU A 400 1.10 -17.07 -10.22
C LEU A 400 1.90 -17.48 -11.48
N LYS A 401 1.38 -18.39 -12.31
CA LYS A 401 1.97 -18.72 -13.62
C LYS A 401 1.94 -17.50 -14.54
N VAL A 402 0.83 -16.74 -14.58
CA VAL A 402 0.72 -15.47 -15.32
C VAL A 402 1.73 -14.43 -14.82
N ALA A 403 1.83 -14.23 -13.51
CA ALA A 403 2.81 -13.30 -12.92
C ALA A 403 4.25 -13.67 -13.30
N LYS A 404 4.59 -14.97 -13.23
CA LYS A 404 5.91 -15.47 -13.63
C LYS A 404 6.20 -15.27 -15.11
N LEU A 405 5.23 -15.55 -15.99
CA LEU A 405 5.37 -15.39 -17.44
C LEU A 405 5.54 -13.91 -17.84
N THR A 406 4.82 -13.01 -17.20
CA THR A 406 4.92 -11.57 -17.46
C THR A 406 6.18 -10.94 -16.87
N GLY A 407 6.73 -11.51 -15.80
CA GLY A 407 7.91 -10.99 -15.11
C GLY A 407 7.62 -9.73 -14.28
N LEU A 408 6.35 -9.47 -13.99
CA LEU A 408 5.90 -8.37 -13.15
C LEU A 408 5.96 -8.78 -11.68
N GLN A 409 6.49 -7.91 -10.83
CA GLN A 409 6.53 -8.04 -9.38
C GLN A 409 5.27 -7.49 -8.71
N PHE A 410 4.66 -6.46 -9.32
CA PHE A 410 3.44 -5.84 -8.83
C PHE A 410 2.44 -5.70 -9.97
N LEU A 411 1.36 -6.49 -9.92
CA LEU A 411 0.38 -6.58 -11.00
C LEU A 411 -1.00 -6.93 -10.48
N CYS A 412 -2.01 -6.62 -11.27
CA CYS A 412 -3.35 -7.19 -11.11
C CYS A 412 -3.65 -8.07 -12.32
N VAL A 413 -4.05 -9.31 -12.08
CA VAL A 413 -4.56 -10.21 -13.11
C VAL A 413 -6.08 -10.09 -13.11
N GLU A 414 -6.65 -9.68 -14.24
CA GLU A 414 -8.11 -9.62 -14.42
C GLU A 414 -8.59 -10.90 -15.08
N LEU A 415 -9.48 -11.60 -14.40
CA LEU A 415 -10.04 -12.88 -14.78
C LEU A 415 -11.53 -12.75 -15.01
N VAL A 416 -12.06 -13.54 -15.93
CA VAL A 416 -13.49 -13.65 -16.20
C VAL A 416 -13.95 -15.04 -15.80
N LYS A 417 -15.11 -15.12 -15.13
CA LYS A 417 -15.76 -16.41 -14.87
C LYS A 417 -16.47 -16.93 -16.10
N VAL A 418 -16.20 -18.18 -16.48
CA VAL A 418 -16.84 -18.86 -17.62
C VAL A 418 -17.46 -20.16 -17.11
N PRO A 419 -18.72 -20.14 -16.61
CA PRO A 419 -19.34 -21.28 -15.92
C PRO A 419 -19.48 -22.54 -16.78
N GLN A 420 -19.55 -22.38 -18.10
CA GLN A 420 -19.71 -23.48 -19.06
C GLN A 420 -18.43 -23.75 -19.88
N GLY A 421 -17.30 -23.17 -19.49
CA GLY A 421 -16.01 -23.34 -20.16
C GLY A 421 -15.19 -24.51 -19.60
N GLU A 422 -14.16 -24.93 -20.32
CA GLU A 422 -13.17 -25.91 -19.84
C GLU A 422 -12.47 -25.43 -18.55
N HIS A 423 -12.34 -24.11 -18.39
CA HIS A 423 -11.80 -23.46 -17.21
C HIS A 423 -12.82 -22.49 -16.61
N GLU A 424 -13.04 -22.58 -15.29
CA GLU A 424 -13.96 -21.68 -14.57
C GLU A 424 -13.49 -20.21 -14.62
N LEU A 425 -12.17 -19.97 -14.62
CA LEU A 425 -11.56 -18.65 -14.72
C LEU A 425 -10.60 -18.60 -15.91
N VAL A 426 -10.80 -17.60 -16.76
CA VAL A 426 -9.93 -17.32 -17.90
C VAL A 426 -9.34 -15.92 -17.78
N VAL A 427 -8.11 -15.72 -18.26
CA VAL A 427 -7.40 -14.44 -18.16
C VAL A 427 -7.88 -13.48 -19.25
N SER A 428 -8.30 -12.29 -18.83
CA SER A 428 -8.76 -11.23 -19.73
C SER A 428 -7.73 -10.10 -19.90
N ASP A 429 -6.96 -9.81 -18.85
CA ASP A 429 -5.96 -8.74 -18.85
C ASP A 429 -4.92 -8.90 -17.73
N VAL A 430 -3.79 -8.20 -17.89
CA VAL A 430 -2.76 -8.04 -16.86
C VAL A 430 -2.34 -6.58 -16.73
N ILE A 431 -2.65 -5.98 -15.58
CA ILE A 431 -2.37 -4.57 -15.30
C ILE A 431 -1.05 -4.45 -14.55
N ALA A 432 -0.03 -3.87 -15.18
CA ALA A 432 1.33 -3.70 -14.61
C ALA A 432 1.49 -2.52 -13.63
N SER A 433 0.48 -1.66 -13.50
CA SER A 433 0.49 -0.55 -12.53
C SER A 433 -0.88 -0.44 -11.86
N PRO A 434 -1.30 -1.48 -11.09
CA PRO A 434 -2.65 -1.54 -10.56
C PRO A 434 -2.90 -0.46 -9.50
N SER A 435 -4.16 -0.06 -9.32
CA SER A 435 -4.58 0.71 -8.15
C SER A 435 -4.78 -0.24 -6.97
N ILE A 436 -4.36 0.16 -5.78
CA ILE A 436 -4.60 -0.61 -4.54
C ILE A 436 -5.84 -0.14 -3.78
N GLU A 437 -6.43 1.00 -4.16
CA GLU A 437 -7.48 1.67 -3.39
C GLU A 437 -8.69 0.77 -3.13
N LEU A 438 -9.21 0.14 -4.18
CA LEU A 438 -10.36 -0.76 -4.05
C LEU A 438 -10.02 -1.95 -3.15
N PHE A 439 -8.83 -2.52 -3.31
CA PHE A 439 -8.38 -3.66 -2.53
C PHE A 439 -8.22 -3.31 -1.05
N GLU A 440 -7.60 -2.18 -0.71
CA GLU A 440 -7.46 -1.74 0.68
C GLU A 440 -8.82 -1.41 1.31
N LYS A 441 -9.70 -0.70 0.58
CA LYS A 441 -11.04 -0.33 1.07
C LYS A 441 -11.93 -1.54 1.37
N VAL A 442 -11.93 -2.54 0.49
CA VAL A 442 -12.78 -3.74 0.66
C VAL A 442 -12.19 -4.72 1.67
N THR A 443 -10.85 -4.90 1.68
CA THR A 443 -10.22 -5.93 2.52
C THR A 443 -9.75 -5.44 3.89
N GLY A 444 -9.59 -4.12 4.07
CA GLY A 444 -8.95 -3.52 5.24
C GLY A 444 -7.46 -3.87 5.39
N LYS A 445 -6.86 -4.54 4.40
CA LYS A 445 -5.44 -4.90 4.43
C LYS A 445 -4.58 -3.72 4.03
N ASP A 446 -3.45 -3.54 4.72
CA ASP A 446 -2.40 -2.63 4.28
C ASP A 446 -1.59 -3.29 3.16
N ILE A 447 -1.92 -2.91 1.93
CA ILE A 447 -1.29 -3.46 0.72
C ILE A 447 -0.05 -2.64 0.38
N ALA A 448 -0.08 -1.33 0.61
CA ALA A 448 1.07 -0.47 0.40
C ALA A 448 2.30 -0.96 1.18
N THR A 449 2.16 -1.28 2.47
CA THR A 449 3.24 -1.87 3.28
C THR A 449 3.76 -3.18 2.69
N GLN A 450 2.88 -4.04 2.15
CA GLN A 450 3.31 -5.29 1.51
C GLN A 450 4.11 -5.07 0.23
N VAL A 451 3.76 -4.04 -0.55
CA VAL A 451 4.53 -3.62 -1.73
C VAL A 451 5.92 -3.14 -1.30
N VAL A 452 6.01 -2.31 -0.26
CA VAL A 452 7.31 -1.81 0.23
C VAL A 452 8.19 -2.93 0.79
N ILE A 453 7.63 -3.88 1.55
CA ILE A 453 8.37 -5.08 2.00
C ILE A 453 8.99 -5.85 0.84
N GLU A 454 8.30 -5.90 -0.30
CA GLU A 454 8.82 -6.60 -1.46
C GLU A 454 9.89 -5.79 -2.21
N ILE A 455 9.80 -4.46 -2.20
CA ILE A 455 10.85 -3.57 -2.69
C ILE A 455 12.12 -3.74 -1.85
N GLU A 456 12.00 -3.79 -0.52
CA GLU A 456 13.13 -4.04 0.39
C GLU A 456 13.90 -5.31 -0.02
N LYS A 457 13.17 -6.40 -0.28
CA LYS A 457 13.78 -7.66 -0.75
C LYS A 457 14.45 -7.53 -2.12
N CYS A 458 13.87 -6.77 -3.05
CA CYS A 458 14.47 -6.56 -4.37
C CYS A 458 15.77 -5.77 -4.30
N CYS A 459 15.97 -4.98 -3.24
CA CYS A 459 17.18 -4.19 -3.00
C CYS A 459 18.17 -4.87 -2.05
N ASP A 460 17.93 -6.14 -1.68
CA ASP A 460 18.67 -6.85 -0.62
C ASP A 460 18.75 -6.06 0.70
N TRP A 461 17.76 -5.18 0.94
CA TRP A 461 17.71 -4.37 2.13
C TRP A 461 17.20 -5.23 3.28
N GLN A 462 18.07 -5.43 4.24
CA GLN A 462 17.68 -5.96 5.53
C GLN A 462 17.58 -4.80 6.49
N GLN A 463 16.46 -4.72 7.18
CA GLN A 463 16.35 -3.86 8.35
C GLN A 463 17.49 -4.25 9.28
N GLN A 464 18.42 -3.33 9.55
CA GLN A 464 19.50 -3.60 10.49
C GLN A 464 18.87 -3.89 11.86
N ASN A 465 18.70 -5.17 12.17
CA ASN A 465 18.74 -5.61 13.55
C ASN A 465 20.20 -5.36 13.96
N THR A 466 20.48 -4.19 14.53
CA THR A 466 21.77 -3.88 15.15
C THR A 466 22.02 -4.89 16.27
N SER A 467 22.53 -6.04 15.86
CA SER A 467 23.25 -6.99 16.68
C SER A 467 24.58 -6.31 16.88
N ALA A 468 24.69 -5.47 17.90
CA ALA A 468 25.95 -4.84 18.23
C ALA A 468 26.95 -5.96 18.54
N THR A 469 27.85 -6.20 17.61
CA THR A 469 29.08 -6.94 17.84
C THR A 469 29.80 -6.23 18.97
N VAL A 470 29.75 -6.82 20.16
CA VAL A 470 30.58 -6.40 21.29
C VAL A 470 32.01 -6.68 20.86
N VAL A 471 32.73 -5.63 20.46
CA VAL A 471 34.19 -5.70 20.41
C VAL A 471 34.64 -5.76 21.87
N SER A 472 35.28 -6.89 22.17
CA SER A 472 35.83 -7.36 23.45
C SER A 472 36.65 -6.34 24.21
#